data_AF-A0ABD0TR57-F1
#
_entry.id   AF-A0ABD0TR57-F1
#
_cell.length_a   1.000
_cell.length_b   1.000
_cell.length_c   1.000
_cell.angle_alpha   90.00
_cell.angle_beta   90.00
_cell.angle_gamma   90.00
#
_symmetry.space_group_name_H-M   'P 1'
#
loop_
_entity.id
_entity.type
_entity.pdbx_description
1 polymer ?
#
loop_
_entity_poly.entity_id
_entity_poly.type
_entity_poly.pdbx_seq_one_letter_code
_entity_poly.pdbx_strand_id
1 'polypeptide(L)'
;MSAKVESVPSKKSVIWAYVFWLFGGIFGVHHFYLRRDRHAFVWWTTLGGFGVGWFGEIFRIPRYVRDANEDPKYMLELVMRMSQNKKPPFSMNRFTGMLMVGYSWGQMMLYAVPPDEIWGINFRYLNYLIPLAAALGVWTVGNIGREQGGLKWPLVAAYVTYFTRYYIYDETIWFTLMVLASALAFDSFSKEWRIKKPVKRHVVKRIAVLAVCACLYLSLWVSYLYFQGIITDSEGNEVPIYEAFEHFFSSPWWLDAKQCLYDTYQYAQHHGWYEVWKQIIDLSDPHGEQNAYKVLGLGPESSQQEITSTWRRLSRENHPDKVKDESQRRAAQERFMEIQQAYEILSNSKHRRNRRNKKDNTDKGERQRHDEM
;
A
#
# COMPACT_ATOMS: atom_id res chain seq x y z
N MET A 1 39.07 -31.05 -14.59
CA MET A 1 38.01 -30.12 -15.03
C MET A 1 36.72 -30.54 -14.37
N SER A 2 36.37 -29.92 -13.24
CA SER A 2 35.13 -30.25 -12.51
C SER A 2 33.95 -29.66 -13.27
N ALA A 3 33.14 -30.52 -13.90
CA ALA A 3 31.88 -30.12 -14.49
C ALA A 3 31.02 -29.48 -13.39
N LYS A 4 30.73 -28.19 -13.54
CA LYS A 4 29.83 -27.44 -12.67
C LYS A 4 28.47 -28.12 -12.83
N VAL A 5 28.07 -28.91 -11.84
CA VAL A 5 26.70 -29.46 -11.76
C VAL A 5 25.77 -28.25 -11.76
N GLU A 6 25.14 -27.95 -12.90
CA GLU A 6 24.13 -26.92 -12.98
C GLU A 6 22.96 -27.38 -12.11
N SER A 7 22.88 -26.83 -10.89
CA SER A 7 21.76 -27.05 -9.98
C SER A 7 20.47 -26.76 -10.75
N VAL A 8 19.61 -27.77 -10.90
CA VAL A 8 18.28 -27.60 -11.52
C VAL A 8 17.60 -26.44 -10.83
N PRO A 9 17.20 -25.37 -11.56
CA PRO A 9 16.66 -24.19 -10.92
C PRO A 9 15.40 -24.56 -10.13
N SER A 10 15.36 -24.20 -8.85
CA SER A 10 14.16 -24.36 -8.02
C SER A 10 12.94 -23.81 -8.75
N LYS A 11 11.95 -24.68 -9.00
CA LYS A 11 10.70 -24.34 -9.68
C LYS A 11 9.90 -23.38 -8.82
N LYS A 12 9.31 -22.37 -9.45
CA LYS A 12 8.40 -21.41 -8.84
C LYS A 12 7.06 -22.09 -8.52
N SER A 13 6.51 -21.80 -7.34
CA SER A 13 5.24 -22.35 -6.89
C SER A 13 4.10 -21.39 -7.21
N VAL A 14 2.95 -21.96 -7.59
CA VAL A 14 1.70 -21.21 -7.81
C VAL A 14 1.17 -20.67 -6.49
N ILE A 15 1.27 -21.45 -5.40
CA ILE A 15 0.76 -21.06 -4.07
C ILE A 15 1.50 -19.81 -3.59
N TRP A 16 2.83 -19.81 -3.65
CA TRP A 16 3.63 -18.66 -3.27
C TRP A 16 3.35 -17.44 -4.15
N ALA A 17 3.06 -17.63 -5.44
CA ALA A 17 2.67 -16.52 -6.31
C ALA A 17 1.33 -15.89 -5.87
N TYR A 18 0.35 -16.69 -5.42
CA TYR A 18 -0.91 -16.17 -4.86
C TYR A 18 -0.73 -15.51 -3.49
N VAL A 19 0.12 -16.06 -2.62
CA VAL A 19 0.46 -15.42 -1.33
C VAL A 19 1.06 -14.03 -1.56
N PHE A 20 2.04 -13.93 -2.47
CA PHE A 20 2.62 -12.63 -2.80
C PHE A 20 1.64 -11.69 -3.50
N TRP A 21 0.66 -12.22 -4.26
CA TRP A 21 -0.39 -11.42 -4.87
C TRP A 21 -1.41 -10.90 -3.84
N LEU A 22 -1.72 -11.67 -2.80
CA LEU A 22 -2.66 -11.25 -1.75
C LEU A 22 -2.06 -10.15 -0.87
N PHE A 23 -0.83 -10.34 -0.38
CA PHE A 23 -0.22 -9.40 0.58
C PHE A 23 0.60 -8.28 -0.09
N GLY A 24 1.11 -8.51 -1.30
CA GLY A 24 1.98 -7.58 -2.00
C GLY A 24 1.60 -7.37 -3.47
N GLY A 25 0.40 -7.77 -3.87
CA GLY A 25 -0.03 -7.74 -5.28
C GLY A 25 -0.15 -6.33 -5.82
N ILE A 26 -0.66 -5.39 -5.02
CA ILE A 26 -0.77 -3.96 -5.40
C ILE A 26 0.61 -3.39 -5.76
N PHE A 27 1.65 -3.79 -5.02
CA PHE A 27 3.03 -3.38 -5.27
C PHE A 27 3.78 -4.26 -6.28
N GLY A 28 3.14 -5.28 -6.86
CA GLY A 28 3.73 -6.14 -7.89
C GLY A 28 4.75 -7.17 -7.37
N VAL A 29 4.72 -7.54 -6.08
CA VAL A 29 5.70 -8.47 -5.47
C VAL A 29 5.67 -9.86 -6.13
N HIS A 30 4.49 -10.36 -6.49
CA HIS A 30 4.34 -11.63 -7.22
C HIS A 30 4.98 -11.58 -8.61
N HIS A 31 4.93 -10.45 -9.32
CA HIS A 31 5.65 -10.29 -10.59
C HIS A 31 7.15 -10.30 -10.41
N PHE A 32 7.66 -9.69 -9.33
CA PHE A 32 9.06 -9.77 -8.98
C PHE A 32 9.51 -11.20 -8.67
N TYR A 33 8.69 -11.97 -7.94
CA TYR A 33 8.93 -13.40 -7.69
C TYR A 33 9.02 -14.22 -9.00
N LEU A 34 8.13 -13.91 -9.94
CA LEU A 34 8.02 -14.53 -11.26
C LEU A 34 9.04 -14.01 -12.29
N ARG A 35 9.97 -13.14 -11.89
CA ARG A 35 11.02 -12.54 -12.74
C ARG A 35 10.49 -11.65 -13.86
N ARG A 36 9.37 -10.98 -13.62
CA ARG A 36 8.74 -10.03 -14.54
C ARG A 36 8.95 -8.60 -14.03
N ASP A 37 10.20 -8.15 -13.98
CA ASP A 37 10.58 -6.88 -13.33
C ASP A 37 9.85 -5.66 -13.88
N ARG A 38 9.72 -5.55 -15.22
CA ARG A 38 8.93 -4.47 -15.85
C ARG A 38 7.47 -4.48 -15.44
N HIS A 39 6.91 -5.68 -15.25
CA HIS A 39 5.51 -5.85 -14.85
C HIS A 39 5.33 -5.44 -13.38
N ALA A 40 6.27 -5.83 -12.52
CA ALA A 40 6.32 -5.40 -11.12
C ALA A 40 6.40 -3.88 -11.01
N PHE A 41 7.29 -3.24 -11.79
CA PHE A 41 7.42 -1.79 -11.79
C PHE A 41 6.14 -1.08 -12.22
N VAL A 42 5.51 -1.53 -13.31
CA VAL A 42 4.21 -0.98 -13.76
C VAL A 42 3.16 -1.11 -12.66
N TRP A 43 3.06 -2.27 -12.00
CA TRP A 43 2.10 -2.49 -10.92
C TRP A 43 2.33 -1.53 -9.76
N TRP A 44 3.57 -1.34 -9.36
CA TRP A 44 3.93 -0.40 -8.30
C TRP A 44 3.57 1.05 -8.68
N THR A 45 3.87 1.49 -9.92
CA THR A 45 3.51 2.86 -10.37
C THR A 45 2.00 3.08 -10.58
N THR A 46 1.22 2.01 -10.71
CA THR A 46 -0.22 2.09 -11.05
C THR A 46 -1.12 1.54 -9.95
N LEU A 47 -0.58 1.27 -8.76
CA LEU A 47 -1.30 0.70 -7.62
C LEU A 47 -2.09 -0.57 -8.01
N GLY A 48 -1.40 -1.54 -8.61
CA GLY A 48 -2.01 -2.80 -9.01
C GLY A 48 -2.70 -2.77 -10.37
N GLY A 49 -2.24 -1.93 -11.30
CA GLY A 49 -2.86 -1.81 -12.62
C GLY A 49 -4.20 -1.08 -12.59
N PHE A 50 -4.22 0.07 -11.90
CA PHE A 50 -5.40 0.92 -11.70
C PHE A 50 -6.54 0.20 -10.96
N GLY A 51 -6.19 -0.68 -10.01
CA GLY A 51 -7.12 -1.51 -9.23
C GLY A 51 -7.76 -2.67 -10.02
N VAL A 52 -8.20 -2.43 -11.25
CA VAL A 52 -8.85 -3.44 -12.12
C VAL A 52 -7.87 -4.54 -12.53
N GLY A 53 -6.61 -4.17 -12.80
CA GLY A 53 -5.56 -5.10 -13.18
C GLY A 53 -5.35 -6.19 -12.14
N TRP A 54 -5.29 -5.82 -10.86
CA TRP A 54 -5.06 -6.71 -9.72
C TRP A 54 -6.08 -7.86 -9.64
N PHE A 55 -7.37 -7.57 -9.84
CA PHE A 55 -8.42 -8.60 -9.89
C PHE A 55 -8.26 -9.54 -11.09
N GLY A 56 -7.98 -8.98 -12.27
CA GLY A 56 -7.81 -9.78 -13.50
C GLY A 56 -6.62 -10.73 -13.46
N GLU A 57 -5.67 -10.52 -12.55
CA GLU A 57 -4.47 -11.35 -12.43
C GLU A 57 -4.71 -12.71 -11.79
N ILE A 58 -5.78 -12.86 -10.99
CA ILE A 58 -6.13 -14.13 -10.34
C ILE A 58 -6.13 -15.27 -11.36
N PHE A 59 -6.70 -15.01 -12.55
CA PHE A 59 -6.80 -15.97 -13.64
C PHE A 59 -5.50 -16.14 -14.45
N ARG A 60 -4.57 -15.18 -14.36
CA ARG A 60 -3.35 -15.16 -15.17
C ARG A 60 -2.11 -15.70 -14.44
N ILE A 61 -2.09 -15.66 -13.11
CA ILE A 61 -0.98 -16.14 -12.28
C ILE A 61 -0.52 -17.57 -12.64
N PRO A 62 -1.41 -18.57 -12.83
CA PRO A 62 -0.98 -19.92 -13.20
C PRO A 62 -0.23 -19.96 -14.53
N ARG A 63 -0.64 -19.14 -15.50
CA ARG A 63 0.07 -19.00 -16.78
C ARG A 63 1.43 -18.36 -16.61
N TYR A 64 1.55 -17.35 -15.74
CA TYR A 64 2.85 -16.72 -15.46
C TYR A 64 3.82 -17.65 -14.74
N VAL A 65 3.34 -18.50 -13.83
CA VAL A 65 4.17 -19.50 -13.15
C VAL A 65 4.68 -20.54 -14.14
N ARG A 66 3.82 -21.03 -15.05
CA ARG A 66 4.24 -21.95 -16.13
C ARG A 66 5.28 -21.32 -17.05
N ASP A 67 5.09 -20.05 -17.43
CA ASP A 67 6.09 -19.30 -18.19
C ASP A 67 7.40 -19.15 -17.43
N ALA A 68 7.35 -18.79 -16.13
CA ALA A 68 8.53 -18.63 -15.28
C ALA A 68 9.33 -19.94 -15.15
N ASN A 69 8.63 -21.09 -15.09
CA ASN A 69 9.20 -22.43 -14.96
C ASN A 69 9.60 -23.12 -16.27
N GLU A 70 9.27 -22.54 -17.43
CA GLU A 70 9.49 -23.18 -18.74
C GLU A 70 8.81 -24.55 -18.84
N ASP A 71 7.57 -24.62 -18.36
CA ASP A 71 6.75 -25.83 -18.46
C ASP A 71 6.71 -26.33 -19.92
N PRO A 72 7.07 -27.60 -20.20
CA PRO A 72 7.08 -28.16 -21.55
C PRO A 72 5.78 -27.92 -22.32
N LYS A 73 4.62 -28.04 -21.66
CA LYS A 73 3.31 -27.83 -22.31
C LYS A 73 3.13 -26.38 -22.74
N TYR A 74 3.53 -25.43 -21.90
CA TYR A 74 3.48 -24.01 -22.21
C TYR A 74 4.47 -23.62 -23.31
N MET A 75 5.67 -24.18 -23.29
CA MET A 75 6.69 -23.91 -24.29
C MET A 75 6.29 -24.44 -25.67
N LEU A 76 5.68 -25.63 -25.73
CA LEU A 76 5.15 -26.20 -26.96
C LEU A 76 4.03 -25.33 -27.55
N GLU A 77 3.10 -24.86 -26.72
CA GLU A 77 2.06 -23.91 -27.14
C GLU A 77 2.66 -22.59 -27.65
N LEU A 78 3.70 -22.08 -26.98
CA LEU A 78 4.39 -20.86 -27.39
C LEU A 78 5.09 -21.02 -28.74
N VAL A 79 5.78 -22.14 -28.97
CA VAL A 79 6.44 -22.45 -30.24
C VAL A 79 5.42 -22.58 -31.37
N MET A 80 4.30 -23.26 -31.15
CA MET A 80 3.21 -23.34 -32.13
C MET A 80 2.64 -21.95 -32.49
N ARG A 81 2.45 -21.08 -31.49
CA ARG A 81 1.98 -19.70 -31.74
C ARG A 81 3.00 -18.88 -32.54
N MET A 82 4.30 -19.04 -32.25
CA MET A 82 5.40 -18.38 -32.97
C MET A 82 5.57 -18.92 -34.40
N SER A 83 5.30 -20.21 -34.64
CA SER A 83 5.36 -20.78 -35.99
C SER A 83 4.20 -20.31 -36.86
N GLN A 84 3.01 -20.12 -36.26
CA GLN A 84 1.83 -19.61 -36.97
C GLN A 84 1.94 -18.11 -37.26
N ASN A 85 2.49 -17.32 -36.33
CA ASN A 85 2.54 -15.87 -36.46
C ASN A 85 3.98 -15.35 -36.37
N LYS A 86 4.51 -14.83 -37.48
CA LYS A 86 5.85 -14.23 -37.53
C LYS A 86 6.02 -13.08 -36.52
N LYS A 87 4.95 -12.32 -36.27
CA LYS A 87 4.88 -11.27 -35.23
C LYS A 87 3.80 -11.62 -34.20
N PRO A 88 3.93 -11.16 -32.94
CA PRO A 88 2.88 -11.35 -31.95
C PRO A 88 1.56 -10.73 -32.44
N PRO A 89 0.42 -11.43 -32.32
CA PRO A 89 -0.87 -10.88 -32.71
C PRO A 89 -1.25 -9.68 -31.84
N PHE A 90 -2.22 -8.87 -32.29
CA PHE A 90 -2.75 -7.77 -31.50
C PHE A 90 -3.41 -8.30 -30.22
N SER A 91 -3.15 -7.63 -29.09
CA SER A 91 -3.76 -7.96 -27.80
C SER A 91 -4.39 -6.73 -27.18
N MET A 92 -5.72 -6.73 -27.09
CA MET A 92 -6.48 -5.61 -26.52
C MET A 92 -5.99 -5.28 -25.11
N ASN A 93 -5.86 -6.29 -24.23
CA ASN A 93 -5.40 -6.09 -22.85
C ASN A 93 -4.02 -5.42 -22.77
N ARG A 94 -3.11 -5.78 -23.67
CA ARG A 94 -1.77 -5.18 -23.70
C ARG A 94 -1.85 -3.76 -24.25
N PHE A 95 -2.60 -3.55 -25.33
CA PHE A 95 -2.78 -2.25 -25.95
C PHE A 95 -3.41 -1.24 -24.99
N THR A 96 -4.50 -1.61 -24.31
CA THR A 96 -5.11 -0.79 -23.26
C THR A 96 -4.11 -0.51 -22.13
N GLY A 97 -3.32 -1.50 -21.72
CA GLY A 97 -2.24 -1.29 -20.74
C GLY A 97 -1.20 -0.27 -21.22
N MET A 98 -0.81 -0.29 -22.49
CA MET A 98 0.11 0.71 -23.06
C MET A 98 -0.50 2.10 -23.02
N LEU A 99 -1.79 2.24 -23.36
CA LEU A 99 -2.49 3.52 -23.30
C LEU A 99 -2.56 4.06 -21.88
N MET A 100 -3.04 3.27 -20.92
CA MET A 100 -3.22 3.73 -19.54
C MET A 100 -1.88 4.11 -18.87
N VAL A 101 -0.85 3.28 -19.04
CA VAL A 101 0.47 3.54 -18.43
C VAL A 101 1.17 4.69 -19.15
N GLY A 102 1.11 4.75 -20.49
CA GLY A 102 1.66 5.85 -21.28
C GLY A 102 1.01 7.19 -20.93
N TYR A 103 -0.32 7.20 -20.79
CA TYR A 103 -1.07 8.38 -20.37
C TYR A 103 -0.70 8.80 -18.95
N SER A 104 -0.74 7.88 -17.99
CA SER A 104 -0.41 8.16 -16.59
C SER A 104 1.01 8.68 -16.40
N TRP A 105 2.02 8.05 -17.02
CA TRP A 105 3.42 8.49 -16.90
C TRP A 105 3.67 9.82 -17.61
N GLY A 106 3.03 10.04 -18.74
CA GLY A 106 3.08 11.32 -19.43
C GLY A 106 2.45 12.44 -18.60
N GLN A 107 1.26 12.23 -18.03
CA GLN A 107 0.60 13.21 -17.17
C GLN A 107 1.41 13.50 -15.91
N MET A 108 2.02 12.47 -15.31
CA MET A 108 2.93 12.65 -14.18
C MET A 108 4.07 13.60 -14.52
N MET A 109 4.66 13.48 -15.73
CA MET A 109 5.68 14.41 -16.20
C MET A 109 5.13 15.82 -16.40
N LEU A 110 3.93 15.96 -16.97
CA LEU A 110 3.28 17.26 -17.18
C LEU A 110 3.04 18.00 -15.86
N TYR A 111 2.45 17.32 -14.87
CA TYR A 111 2.12 17.93 -13.58
C TYR A 111 3.31 18.07 -12.63
N ALA A 112 4.38 17.32 -12.86
CA ALA A 112 5.62 17.50 -12.10
C ALA A 112 6.37 18.79 -12.49
N VAL A 113 6.10 19.37 -13.67
CA VAL A 113 6.74 20.61 -14.13
C VAL A 113 6.03 21.82 -13.49
N PRO A 114 6.77 22.72 -12.83
CA PRO A 114 6.20 23.93 -12.26
C PRO A 114 5.53 24.83 -13.33
N PRO A 115 4.32 25.36 -13.07
CA PRO A 115 3.65 26.26 -14.00
C PRO A 115 4.29 27.66 -14.05
N ASP A 116 4.84 28.09 -12.92
CA ASP A 116 5.39 29.43 -12.69
C ASP A 116 6.93 29.43 -12.59
N GLU A 117 7.52 30.61 -12.72
CA GLU A 117 8.95 30.81 -12.61
C GLU A 117 9.40 30.69 -11.16
N ILE A 118 10.37 29.81 -10.90
CA ILE A 118 10.92 29.61 -9.56
C ILE A 118 12.32 30.18 -9.56
N TRP A 119 12.62 31.09 -8.63
CA TRP A 119 13.93 31.75 -8.53
C TRP A 119 14.35 32.48 -9.83
N GLY A 120 13.38 32.95 -10.62
CA GLY A 120 13.62 33.59 -11.93
C GLY A 120 14.01 32.62 -13.06
N ILE A 121 13.86 31.30 -12.86
CA ILE A 121 14.09 30.28 -13.88
C ILE A 121 12.76 29.73 -14.37
N ASN A 122 12.55 29.75 -15.68
CA ASN A 122 11.37 29.20 -16.32
C ASN A 122 11.56 27.72 -16.65
N PHE A 123 10.87 26.81 -15.95
CA PHE A 123 11.00 25.36 -16.12
C PHE A 123 10.14 24.76 -17.24
N ARG A 124 9.37 25.57 -17.99
CA ARG A 124 8.43 25.07 -19.01
C ARG A 124 9.10 24.31 -20.16
N TYR A 125 10.41 24.50 -20.39
CA TYR A 125 11.16 23.70 -21.36
C TYR A 125 11.20 22.21 -21.00
N LEU A 126 11.02 21.84 -19.72
CA LEU A 126 10.93 20.43 -19.31
C LEU A 126 9.69 19.73 -19.88
N ASN A 127 8.70 20.47 -20.38
CA ASN A 127 7.55 19.88 -21.08
C ASN A 127 7.94 19.10 -22.34
N TYR A 128 9.12 19.35 -22.92
CA TYR A 128 9.63 18.52 -24.01
C TYR A 128 9.92 17.06 -23.58
N LEU A 129 9.98 16.77 -22.28
CA LEU A 129 10.13 15.41 -21.75
C LEU A 129 8.80 14.63 -21.65
N ILE A 130 7.64 15.30 -21.82
CA ILE A 130 6.33 14.65 -21.75
C ILE A 130 6.20 13.50 -22.77
N PRO A 131 6.53 13.69 -24.07
CA PRO A 131 6.44 12.61 -25.06
C PRO A 131 7.39 11.46 -24.75
N LEU A 132 8.57 11.76 -24.16
CA LEU A 132 9.52 10.75 -23.72
C LEU A 132 8.93 9.89 -22.59
N ALA A 133 8.33 10.52 -21.57
CA ALA A 133 7.70 9.81 -20.45
C ALA A 133 6.55 8.91 -20.94
N ALA A 134 5.68 9.44 -21.82
CA ALA A 134 4.59 8.67 -22.41
C ALA A 134 5.09 7.47 -23.24
N ALA A 135 6.09 7.68 -24.10
CA ALA A 135 6.70 6.63 -24.90
C ALA A 135 7.41 5.56 -24.04
N LEU A 136 8.04 5.96 -22.93
CA LEU A 136 8.64 5.02 -21.97
C LEU A 136 7.57 4.16 -21.28
N GLY A 137 6.41 4.73 -20.95
CA GLY A 137 5.26 3.98 -20.42
C GLY A 137 4.76 2.92 -21.41
N VAL A 138 4.50 3.33 -22.66
CA VAL A 138 4.10 2.44 -23.77
C VAL A 138 5.15 1.33 -23.97
N TRP A 139 6.42 1.71 -24.08
CA TRP A 139 7.53 0.79 -24.31
C TRP A 139 7.68 -0.22 -23.16
N THR A 140 7.52 0.23 -21.91
CA THR A 140 7.65 -0.63 -20.73
C THR A 140 6.60 -1.73 -20.77
N VAL A 141 5.33 -1.39 -21.02
CA VAL A 141 4.22 -2.35 -21.13
C VAL A 141 4.38 -3.27 -22.34
N GLY A 142 4.76 -2.70 -23.49
CA GLY A 142 5.01 -3.47 -24.71
C GLY A 142 6.10 -4.53 -24.55
N ASN A 143 7.07 -4.28 -23.68
CA ASN A 143 8.20 -5.18 -23.45
C ASN A 143 8.02 -6.21 -22.31
N ILE A 144 6.80 -6.33 -21.77
CA ILE A 144 6.44 -7.31 -20.73
C ILE A 144 6.27 -8.71 -21.33
N GLY A 145 6.86 -9.72 -20.68
CA GLY A 145 6.66 -11.13 -21.01
C GLY A 145 7.48 -11.61 -22.22
N ARG A 146 6.82 -12.35 -23.12
CA ARG A 146 7.40 -12.97 -24.33
C ARG A 146 7.33 -12.08 -25.58
N GLU A 147 7.01 -10.82 -25.39
CA GLU A 147 7.00 -9.80 -26.44
C GLU A 147 8.07 -8.75 -26.12
N GLN A 148 8.67 -8.20 -27.18
CA GLN A 148 9.68 -7.17 -27.07
C GLN A 148 9.59 -6.19 -28.25
N GLY A 149 10.15 -5.01 -28.07
CA GLY A 149 10.24 -4.03 -29.14
C GLY A 149 11.14 -2.86 -28.79
N GLY A 150 11.61 -2.16 -29.82
CA GLY A 150 12.43 -0.96 -29.69
C GLY A 150 11.64 0.25 -29.17
N LEU A 151 12.34 1.22 -28.57
CA LEU A 151 11.77 2.50 -28.14
C LEU A 151 11.67 3.52 -29.31
N LYS A 152 12.36 3.26 -30.43
CA LYS A 152 12.50 4.24 -31.53
C LYS A 152 11.16 4.71 -32.10
N TRP A 153 10.32 3.78 -32.57
CA TRP A 153 9.03 4.12 -33.19
C TRP A 153 8.01 4.75 -32.25
N PRO A 154 7.74 4.22 -31.02
CA PRO A 154 6.83 4.91 -30.11
C PRO A 154 7.33 6.31 -29.73
N LEU A 155 8.65 6.49 -29.59
CA LEU A 155 9.23 7.80 -29.28
C LEU A 155 9.03 8.79 -30.43
N VAL A 156 9.37 8.40 -31.67
CA VAL A 156 9.16 9.24 -32.86
C VAL A 156 7.69 9.61 -33.01
N ALA A 157 6.79 8.63 -32.88
CA ALA A 157 5.35 8.87 -32.97
C ALA A 157 4.86 9.85 -31.89
N ALA A 158 5.31 9.70 -30.64
CA ALA A 158 4.97 10.61 -29.55
C ALA A 158 5.45 12.05 -29.82
N TYR A 159 6.69 12.26 -30.27
CA TYR A 159 7.19 13.60 -30.57
C TYR A 159 6.52 14.24 -31.79
N VAL A 160 6.26 13.47 -32.86
CA VAL A 160 5.56 13.97 -34.05
C VAL A 160 4.14 14.42 -33.68
N THR A 161 3.44 13.62 -32.87
CA THR A 161 2.08 13.97 -32.44
C THR A 161 2.03 15.03 -31.35
N TYR A 162 3.11 15.23 -30.59
CA TYR A 162 3.20 16.31 -29.61
C TYR A 162 3.04 17.70 -30.24
N PHE A 163 3.41 17.88 -31.51
CA PHE A 163 3.16 19.13 -32.25
C PHE A 163 1.66 19.47 -32.35
N THR A 164 0.76 18.51 -32.21
CA THR A 164 -0.70 18.78 -32.23
C THR A 164 -1.17 19.61 -31.03
N ARG A 165 -0.38 19.69 -29.95
CA ARG A 165 -0.61 20.59 -28.80
C ARG A 165 -0.76 22.07 -29.21
N TYR A 166 -0.12 22.51 -30.29
CA TYR A 166 -0.23 23.90 -30.76
C TYR A 166 -1.51 24.18 -31.57
N TYR A 167 -2.19 23.12 -32.03
CA TYR A 167 -3.40 23.23 -32.86
C TYR A 167 -4.67 22.86 -32.08
N ILE A 168 -4.55 21.97 -31.09
CA ILE A 168 -5.64 21.45 -30.29
C ILE A 168 -5.51 22.05 -28.88
N TYR A 169 -6.42 22.96 -28.54
CA TYR A 169 -6.41 23.65 -27.24
C TYR A 169 -6.82 22.76 -26.05
N ASP A 170 -7.56 21.68 -26.30
CA ASP A 170 -7.95 20.72 -25.26
C ASP A 170 -6.78 19.81 -24.89
N GLU A 171 -6.33 19.90 -23.64
CA GLU A 171 -5.23 19.11 -23.12
C GLU A 171 -5.45 17.61 -23.22
N THR A 172 -6.67 17.15 -23.00
CA THR A 172 -7.01 15.73 -23.00
C THR A 172 -6.88 15.14 -24.39
N ILE A 173 -7.29 15.88 -25.41
CA ILE A 173 -7.36 15.39 -26.79
C ILE A 173 -5.96 15.21 -27.37
N TRP A 174 -5.10 16.24 -27.32
CA TRP A 174 -3.75 16.11 -27.89
C TRP A 174 -2.94 15.06 -27.13
N PHE A 175 -3.14 14.95 -25.81
CA PHE A 175 -2.45 13.97 -24.98
C PHE A 175 -2.85 12.54 -25.34
N THR A 176 -4.16 12.31 -25.48
CA THR A 176 -4.69 11.00 -25.89
C THR A 176 -4.24 10.61 -27.28
N LEU A 177 -4.27 11.56 -28.23
CA LEU A 177 -3.78 11.35 -29.59
C LEU A 177 -2.29 10.94 -29.60
N MET A 178 -1.48 11.63 -28.79
CA MET A 178 -0.05 11.34 -28.67
C MET A 178 0.23 9.94 -28.16
N VAL A 179 -0.44 9.55 -27.06
CA VAL A 179 -0.29 8.22 -26.46
C VAL A 179 -0.80 7.14 -27.41
N LEU A 180 -1.94 7.38 -28.09
CA LEU A 180 -2.53 6.46 -29.05
C LEU A 180 -1.58 6.22 -30.24
N ALA A 181 -1.03 7.28 -30.83
CA ALA A 181 -0.08 7.17 -31.92
C ALA A 181 1.19 6.41 -31.50
N SER A 182 1.71 6.69 -30.30
CA SER A 182 2.86 5.98 -29.73
C SER A 182 2.58 4.48 -29.56
N ALA A 183 1.42 4.12 -29.00
CA ALA A 183 1.02 2.73 -28.82
C ALA A 183 0.81 1.99 -30.15
N LEU A 184 0.14 2.62 -31.12
CA LEU A 184 -0.05 2.06 -32.46
C LEU A 184 1.29 1.85 -33.18
N ALA A 185 2.21 2.82 -33.08
CA ALA A 185 3.54 2.71 -33.66
C ALA A 185 4.36 1.57 -33.02
N PHE A 186 4.27 1.38 -31.71
CA PHE A 186 4.89 0.23 -31.05
C PHE A 186 4.32 -1.11 -31.57
N ASP A 187 2.98 -1.24 -31.58
CA ASP A 187 2.32 -2.49 -31.96
C ASP A 187 2.57 -2.87 -33.43
N SER A 188 2.57 -1.87 -34.32
CA SER A 188 2.69 -2.08 -35.76
C SER A 188 4.15 -2.32 -36.20
N PHE A 189 5.07 -1.50 -35.70
CA PHE A 189 6.44 -1.43 -36.23
C PHE A 189 7.50 -2.03 -35.30
N SER A 190 7.32 -1.95 -33.98
CA SER A 190 8.37 -2.37 -33.02
C SER A 190 8.17 -3.77 -32.45
N LYS A 191 6.94 -4.30 -32.47
CA LYS A 191 6.58 -5.52 -31.75
C LYS A 191 7.14 -6.79 -32.40
N GLU A 192 7.86 -7.56 -31.60
CA GLU A 192 8.53 -8.81 -31.98
C GLU A 192 8.43 -9.87 -30.86
N TRP A 193 8.59 -11.13 -31.24
CA TRP A 193 8.66 -12.23 -30.29
C TRP A 193 9.99 -12.24 -29.52
N ARG A 194 9.92 -12.42 -28.20
CA ARG A 194 11.09 -12.68 -27.36
C ARG A 194 11.30 -14.20 -27.23
N ILE A 195 12.18 -14.72 -28.07
CA ILE A 195 12.49 -16.16 -28.14
C ILE A 195 13.27 -16.61 -26.89
N LYS A 196 14.38 -15.94 -26.58
CA LYS A 196 15.23 -16.28 -25.43
C LYS A 196 14.82 -15.48 -24.20
N LYS A 197 14.77 -16.12 -23.03
CA LYS A 197 14.57 -15.42 -21.77
C LYS A 197 15.76 -14.48 -21.46
N PRO A 198 15.51 -13.34 -20.78
CA PRO A 198 16.60 -12.56 -20.24
C PRO A 198 17.40 -13.39 -19.23
N VAL A 199 18.73 -13.24 -19.27
CA VAL A 199 19.66 -13.95 -18.38
C VAL A 199 19.29 -13.69 -16.92
N LYS A 200 19.38 -14.73 -16.08
CA LYS A 200 19.11 -14.64 -14.64
C LYS A 200 20.09 -13.66 -14.00
N ARG A 201 19.62 -12.46 -13.65
CA ARG A 201 20.39 -11.48 -12.88
C ARG A 201 20.28 -11.80 -11.38
N HIS A 202 21.33 -11.47 -10.63
CA HIS A 202 21.29 -11.50 -9.17
C HIS A 202 20.15 -10.62 -8.63
N VAL A 203 19.52 -11.08 -7.55
CA VAL A 203 18.36 -10.41 -6.93
C VAL A 203 18.71 -8.98 -6.54
N VAL A 204 19.89 -8.75 -5.95
CA VAL A 204 20.39 -7.41 -5.56
C VAL A 204 20.42 -6.45 -6.75
N LYS A 205 20.96 -6.89 -7.90
CA LYS A 205 21.00 -6.05 -9.11
C LYS A 205 19.59 -5.69 -9.62
N ARG A 206 18.63 -6.60 -9.49
CA ARG A 206 17.23 -6.35 -9.90
C ARG A 206 16.57 -5.35 -8.95
N ILE A 207 16.76 -5.52 -7.64
CA ILE A 207 16.25 -4.60 -6.62
C ILE A 207 16.87 -3.20 -6.83
N ALA A 208 18.18 -3.11 -7.03
CA ALA A 208 18.86 -1.83 -7.25
C ALA A 208 18.31 -1.09 -8.48
N VAL A 209 18.10 -1.78 -9.61
CA VAL A 209 17.51 -1.17 -10.81
C VAL A 209 16.08 -0.69 -10.53
N LEU A 210 15.26 -1.51 -9.86
CA LEU A 210 13.89 -1.11 -9.51
C LEU A 210 13.86 0.05 -8.52
N ALA A 211 14.78 0.09 -7.55
CA ALA A 211 14.91 1.17 -6.58
C ALA A 211 15.27 2.49 -7.27
N VAL A 212 16.23 2.48 -8.20
CA VAL A 212 16.57 3.67 -8.99
C VAL A 212 15.36 4.16 -9.79
N CYS A 213 14.66 3.27 -10.48
CA CYS A 213 13.45 3.64 -11.22
C CYS A 213 12.33 4.16 -10.30
N ALA A 214 12.18 3.56 -9.11
CA ALA A 214 11.20 4.00 -8.11
C ALA A 214 11.55 5.39 -7.55
N CYS A 215 12.82 5.65 -7.25
CA CYS A 215 13.28 6.97 -6.82
C CYS A 215 13.00 8.05 -7.87
N LEU A 216 13.28 7.77 -9.15
CA LEU A 216 12.97 8.70 -10.26
C LEU A 216 11.47 8.97 -10.38
N TYR A 217 10.64 7.95 -10.20
CA TYR A 217 9.19 8.12 -10.24
C TYR A 217 8.64 8.86 -9.01
N LEU A 218 9.15 8.56 -7.81
CA LEU A 218 8.79 9.27 -6.59
C LEU A 218 9.22 10.73 -6.62
N SER A 219 10.37 11.06 -7.24
CA SER A 219 10.77 12.46 -7.38
C SER A 219 9.78 13.27 -8.23
N LEU A 220 9.13 12.64 -9.23
CA LEU A 220 8.06 13.31 -9.98
C LEU A 220 6.82 13.55 -9.12
N TRP A 221 6.43 12.57 -8.30
CA TRP A 221 5.33 12.73 -7.34
C TRP A 221 5.62 13.81 -6.30
N VAL A 222 6.83 13.85 -5.75
CA VAL A 222 7.24 14.88 -4.79
C VAL A 222 7.20 16.25 -5.45
N SER A 223 7.71 16.38 -6.69
CA SER A 223 7.62 17.62 -7.46
C SER A 223 6.16 18.05 -7.66
N TYR A 224 5.30 17.13 -8.10
CA TYR A 224 3.87 17.39 -8.28
C TYR A 224 3.20 17.87 -6.99
N LEU A 225 3.38 17.14 -5.88
CA LEU A 225 2.77 17.51 -4.59
C LEU A 225 3.32 18.84 -4.07
N TYR A 226 4.60 19.10 -4.28
CA TYR A 226 5.24 20.35 -3.85
C TYR A 226 4.70 21.56 -4.61
N PHE A 227 4.55 21.47 -5.94
CA PHE A 227 4.15 22.62 -6.76
C PHE A 227 2.64 22.77 -6.94
N GLN A 228 1.88 21.67 -6.97
CA GLN A 228 0.46 21.69 -7.29
C GLN A 228 -0.43 21.38 -6.09
N GLY A 229 0.16 20.85 -5.01
CA GLY A 229 -0.59 20.45 -3.83
C GLY A 229 -1.10 21.65 -3.05
N ILE A 230 -2.40 21.65 -2.77
CA ILE A 230 -3.08 22.58 -1.86
C ILE A 230 -3.76 21.80 -0.75
N ILE A 231 -3.70 22.30 0.48
CA ILE A 231 -4.41 21.77 1.64
C ILE A 231 -5.34 22.87 2.14
N THR A 232 -6.59 22.50 2.43
CA THR A 232 -7.56 23.39 3.05
C THR A 232 -7.38 23.37 4.56
N ASP A 233 -7.17 24.54 5.16
CA ASP A 233 -7.17 24.69 6.61
C ASP A 233 -8.60 24.50 7.20
N SER A 234 -8.69 24.32 8.51
CA SER A 234 -9.90 24.30 9.32
C SER A 234 -10.80 25.53 9.16
N GLU A 235 -10.22 26.67 8.76
CA GLU A 235 -10.94 27.91 8.45
C GLU A 235 -11.39 27.99 6.97
N GLY A 236 -11.06 26.99 6.15
CA GLY A 236 -11.41 26.93 4.73
C GLY A 236 -10.44 27.66 3.79
N ASN A 237 -9.30 28.14 4.29
CA ASN A 237 -8.26 28.78 3.46
C ASN A 237 -7.42 27.73 2.73
N GLU A 238 -7.11 27.97 1.46
CA GLU A 238 -6.23 27.11 0.65
C GLU A 238 -4.76 27.50 0.88
N VAL A 239 -3.98 26.59 1.45
CA VAL A 239 -2.54 26.77 1.69
C VAL A 239 -1.75 25.78 0.85
N PRO A 240 -0.71 26.21 0.11
CA PRO A 240 0.16 25.29 -0.61
C PRO A 240 0.80 24.25 0.32
N ILE A 241 0.97 23.02 -0.18
CA ILE A 241 1.52 21.90 0.60
C ILE A 241 2.91 22.21 1.14
N TYR A 242 3.78 22.88 0.37
CA TYR A 242 5.15 23.19 0.82
C TYR A 242 5.17 24.09 2.06
N GLU A 243 4.28 25.09 2.10
CA GLU A 243 4.12 26.02 3.22
C GLU A 243 3.48 25.30 4.41
N ALA A 244 2.46 24.48 4.17
CA ALA A 244 1.83 23.66 5.19
C ALA A 244 2.83 22.67 5.85
N PHE A 245 3.75 22.08 5.08
CA PHE A 245 4.80 21.21 5.63
C PHE A 245 5.75 21.98 6.55
N GLU A 246 6.17 23.19 6.16
CA GLU A 246 7.05 24.03 6.98
C GLU A 246 6.35 24.45 8.28
N HIS A 247 5.09 24.86 8.21
CA HIS A 247 4.28 25.19 9.38
C HIS A 247 4.01 23.97 10.27
N PHE A 248 3.80 22.78 9.69
CA PHE A 248 3.61 21.55 10.45
C PHE A 248 4.83 21.23 11.31
N PHE A 249 6.04 21.25 10.73
CA PHE A 249 7.27 20.99 11.48
C PHE A 249 7.64 22.10 12.47
N SER A 250 7.12 23.31 12.26
CA SER A 250 7.29 24.44 13.18
C SER A 250 6.16 24.56 14.21
N SER A 251 5.13 23.72 14.12
CA SER A 251 3.96 23.81 14.98
C SER A 251 4.29 23.44 16.44
N PRO A 252 3.64 24.07 17.43
CA PRO A 252 3.80 23.70 18.84
C PRO A 252 3.57 22.21 19.08
N TRP A 253 2.57 21.65 18.40
CA TRP A 253 2.25 20.23 18.49
C TRP A 253 3.40 19.31 18.02
N TRP A 254 4.07 19.64 16.91
CA TRP A 254 5.20 18.82 16.43
C TRP A 254 6.40 18.90 17.37
N LEU A 255 6.68 20.09 17.89
CA LEU A 255 7.74 20.29 18.87
C LEU A 255 7.45 19.50 20.16
N ASP A 256 6.22 19.56 20.65
CA ASP A 256 5.77 18.78 21.81
C ASP A 256 5.84 17.27 21.55
N ALA A 257 5.43 16.81 20.36
CA ALA A 257 5.53 15.41 19.98
C ALA A 257 6.99 14.93 19.93
N LYS A 258 7.89 15.75 19.37
CA LYS A 258 9.34 15.48 19.35
C LYS A 258 9.90 15.41 20.76
N GLN A 259 9.49 16.32 21.64
CA GLN A 259 9.92 16.33 23.03
C GLN A 259 9.42 15.09 23.79
N CYS A 260 8.13 14.74 23.66
CA CYS A 260 7.56 13.53 24.24
C CYS A 260 8.29 12.26 23.77
N LEU A 261 8.63 12.16 22.48
CA LEU A 261 9.40 11.03 21.96
C LEU A 261 10.81 10.97 22.54
N TYR A 262 11.46 12.13 22.68
CA TYR A 262 12.79 12.23 23.31
C TYR A 262 12.74 11.83 24.78
N ASP A 263 11.76 12.34 25.54
CA ASP A 263 11.59 12.03 26.96
C ASP A 263 11.24 10.56 27.16
N THR A 264 10.40 9.99 26.30
CA THR A 264 10.07 8.55 26.30
C THR A 264 11.32 7.72 26.00
N TYR A 265 12.15 8.15 25.05
CA TYR A 265 13.41 7.47 24.74
C TYR A 265 14.38 7.51 25.93
N GLN A 266 14.59 8.67 26.54
CA GLN A 266 15.43 8.82 27.73
C GLN A 266 14.91 7.96 28.90
N TYR A 267 13.60 8.00 29.13
CA TYR A 267 12.93 7.18 30.12
C TYR A 267 13.15 5.68 29.87
N ALA A 268 13.04 5.25 28.60
CA ALA A 268 13.28 3.86 28.19
C ALA A 268 14.74 3.43 28.38
N GLN A 269 15.71 4.33 28.18
CA GLN A 269 17.13 4.02 28.44
C GLN A 269 17.40 3.78 29.93
N HIS A 270 16.74 4.51 30.82
CA HIS A 270 16.94 4.40 32.27
C HIS A 270 16.12 3.28 32.94
N HIS A 271 14.89 3.03 32.49
CA HIS A 271 13.95 2.09 33.13
C HIS A 271 13.71 0.80 32.32
N GLY A 272 14.25 0.73 31.09
CA GLY A 272 14.04 -0.39 30.18
C GLY A 272 12.75 -0.28 29.37
N TRP A 273 12.79 -0.73 28.11
CA TRP A 273 11.67 -0.67 27.16
C TRP A 273 10.41 -1.43 27.61
N TYR A 274 10.55 -2.39 28.53
CA TYR A 274 9.42 -3.14 29.04
C TYR A 274 8.50 -2.31 29.94
N GLU A 275 9.05 -1.48 30.82
CA GLU A 275 8.25 -0.60 31.69
C GLU A 275 7.54 0.50 30.90
N VAL A 276 8.18 1.00 29.84
CA VAL A 276 7.56 1.94 28.90
C VAL A 276 6.37 1.29 28.20
N TRP A 277 6.53 0.06 27.71
CA TRP A 277 5.44 -0.68 27.07
C TRP A 277 4.29 -0.99 28.04
N LYS A 278 4.61 -1.31 29.29
CA LYS A 278 3.62 -1.50 30.35
C LYS A 278 2.84 -0.22 30.64
N GLN A 279 3.51 0.93 30.77
CA GLN A 279 2.85 2.23 30.93
C GLN A 279 1.98 2.60 29.74
N ILE A 280 2.44 2.34 28.51
CA ILE A 280 1.64 2.58 27.30
C ILE A 280 0.38 1.73 27.31
N ILE A 281 0.47 0.46 27.72
CA ILE A 281 -0.70 -0.42 27.84
C ILE A 281 -1.64 0.08 28.95
N ASP A 282 -1.10 0.45 30.11
CA ASP A 282 -1.89 0.93 31.24
C ASP A 282 -2.60 2.24 30.91
N LEU A 283 -1.94 3.17 30.20
CA LEU A 283 -2.55 4.41 29.68
C LEU A 283 -3.57 4.15 28.57
N SER A 284 -3.42 3.04 27.83
CA SER A 284 -4.37 2.61 26.79
C SER A 284 -5.64 1.95 27.35
N ASP A 285 -5.67 1.61 28.64
CA ASP A 285 -6.85 1.12 29.37
C ASP A 285 -7.31 2.15 30.43
N PRO A 286 -7.85 3.32 30.02
CA PRO A 286 -8.23 4.40 30.93
C PRO A 286 -9.35 4.02 31.92
N HIS A 287 -10.03 2.89 31.70
CA HIS A 287 -11.09 2.36 32.58
C HIS A 287 -10.64 1.15 33.40
N GLY A 288 -9.44 0.61 33.16
CA GLY A 288 -8.89 -0.56 33.85
C GLY A 288 -9.68 -1.86 33.59
N GLU A 289 -10.47 -1.91 32.53
CA GLU A 289 -11.39 -3.02 32.26
C GLU A 289 -10.63 -4.31 31.94
N GLN A 290 -9.54 -4.23 31.17
CA GLN A 290 -8.75 -5.40 30.80
C GLN A 290 -8.03 -5.99 32.02
N ASN A 291 -7.56 -5.14 32.93
CA ASN A 291 -6.98 -5.60 34.19
C ASN A 291 -8.04 -6.22 35.10
N ALA A 292 -9.23 -5.62 35.18
CA ALA A 292 -10.35 -6.16 35.96
C ALA A 292 -10.79 -7.56 35.48
N TYR A 293 -10.84 -7.80 34.17
CA TYR A 293 -11.09 -9.14 33.60
C TYR A 293 -10.00 -10.14 34.00
N LYS A 294 -8.72 -9.75 33.95
CA LYS A 294 -7.60 -10.61 34.39
C LYS A 294 -7.67 -10.95 35.87
N VAL A 295 -7.99 -10.00 36.75
CA VAL A 295 -8.14 -10.21 38.20
C VAL A 295 -9.25 -11.23 38.51
N LEU A 296 -10.36 -11.19 37.76
CA LEU A 296 -11.44 -12.17 37.89
C LEU A 296 -11.20 -13.47 37.11
N GLY A 297 -10.15 -13.54 36.28
CA GLY A 297 -9.84 -14.70 35.43
C GLY A 297 -10.85 -14.92 34.29
N LEU A 298 -11.43 -13.84 33.79
CA LEU A 298 -12.48 -13.84 32.76
C LEU A 298 -11.99 -13.27 31.43
N GLY A 299 -12.67 -13.63 30.35
CA GLY A 299 -12.42 -13.04 29.03
C GLY A 299 -13.19 -11.72 28.87
N PRO A 300 -12.77 -10.83 27.93
CA PRO A 300 -13.49 -9.60 27.64
C PRO A 300 -14.95 -9.80 27.17
N GLU A 301 -15.27 -11.00 26.68
CA GLU A 301 -16.60 -11.41 26.20
C GLU A 301 -17.46 -12.10 27.29
N SER A 302 -16.97 -12.18 28.53
CA SER A 302 -17.70 -12.85 29.62
C SER A 302 -19.01 -12.13 29.96
N SER A 303 -20.06 -12.92 30.17
CA SER A 303 -21.39 -12.37 30.43
C SER A 303 -21.48 -11.76 31.84
N GLN A 304 -22.40 -10.82 32.07
CA GLN A 304 -22.58 -10.23 33.42
C GLN A 304 -22.91 -11.28 34.50
N GLN A 305 -23.64 -12.33 34.13
CA GLN A 305 -23.97 -13.41 35.04
C GLN A 305 -22.70 -14.17 35.45
N GLU A 306 -21.77 -14.36 34.50
CA GLU A 306 -20.45 -14.98 34.70
C GLU A 306 -19.50 -14.10 35.51
N ILE A 307 -19.49 -12.79 35.27
CA ILE A 307 -18.74 -11.80 36.07
C ILE A 307 -19.22 -11.82 37.53
N THR A 308 -20.55 -11.80 37.72
CA THR A 308 -21.14 -11.77 39.07
C THR A 308 -20.97 -13.11 39.79
N SER A 309 -21.08 -14.25 39.10
CA SER A 309 -20.90 -15.57 39.71
C SER A 309 -19.44 -15.81 40.09
N THR A 310 -18.50 -15.40 39.23
CA THR A 310 -17.06 -15.53 39.47
C THR A 310 -16.60 -14.62 40.60
N TRP A 311 -17.08 -13.37 40.65
CA TRP A 311 -16.88 -12.48 41.79
C TRP A 311 -17.38 -13.11 43.10
N ARG A 312 -18.63 -13.60 43.15
CA ARG A 312 -19.18 -14.26 44.36
C ARG A 312 -18.40 -15.52 44.78
N ARG A 313 -17.80 -16.25 43.84
CA ARG A 313 -16.93 -17.39 44.14
C ARG A 313 -15.62 -16.91 44.75
N LEU A 314 -14.89 -16.06 44.05
CA LEU A 314 -13.57 -15.56 44.45
C LEU A 314 -13.62 -14.77 45.77
N SER A 315 -14.66 -13.95 45.98
CA SER A 315 -14.87 -13.20 47.23
C SER A 315 -15.14 -14.11 48.43
N ARG A 316 -15.81 -15.26 48.23
CA ARG A 316 -16.04 -16.24 49.31
C ARG A 316 -14.80 -17.07 49.63
N GLU A 317 -13.92 -17.27 48.65
CA GLU A 317 -12.66 -18.00 48.80
C GLU A 317 -11.61 -17.15 49.51
N ASN A 318 -11.57 -15.85 49.21
CA ASN A 318 -10.58 -14.91 49.74
C ASN A 318 -11.12 -14.06 50.92
N HIS A 319 -12.23 -14.44 51.55
CA HIS A 319 -12.80 -13.66 52.66
C HIS A 319 -11.89 -13.69 53.89
N PRO A 320 -11.54 -12.54 54.51
CA PRO A 320 -10.59 -12.47 55.62
C PRO A 320 -11.00 -13.32 56.83
N ASP A 321 -12.30 -13.44 57.11
CA ASP A 321 -12.82 -14.25 58.23
C ASP A 321 -12.56 -15.76 58.10
N LYS A 322 -12.20 -16.25 56.91
CA LYS A 322 -11.91 -17.68 56.70
C LYS A 322 -10.44 -18.04 56.96
N VAL A 323 -9.58 -17.04 57.12
CA VAL A 323 -8.13 -17.25 57.28
C VAL A 323 -7.75 -17.12 58.75
N LYS A 324 -7.31 -18.24 59.35
CA LYS A 324 -6.98 -18.33 60.78
C LYS A 324 -5.57 -17.82 61.12
N ASP A 325 -4.69 -17.76 60.11
CA ASP A 325 -3.30 -17.33 60.27
C ASP A 325 -3.17 -15.83 59.96
N GLU A 326 -2.64 -15.07 60.91
CA GLU A 326 -2.51 -13.61 60.86
C GLU A 326 -1.63 -13.15 59.69
N SER A 327 -0.66 -13.98 59.27
CA SER A 327 0.22 -13.70 58.14
C SER A 327 -0.51 -13.79 56.78
N GLN A 328 -1.42 -14.76 56.64
CA GLN A 328 -2.19 -14.99 55.42
C GLN A 328 -3.45 -14.12 55.35
N ARG A 329 -3.92 -13.62 56.51
CA ARG A 329 -5.09 -12.74 56.61
C ARG A 329 -4.88 -11.43 55.83
N ARG A 330 -3.65 -10.89 55.84
CA ARG A 330 -3.29 -9.69 55.06
C ARG A 330 -3.35 -9.95 53.55
N ALA A 331 -2.73 -11.04 53.08
CA ALA A 331 -2.74 -11.40 51.67
C ALA A 331 -4.16 -11.70 51.15
N ALA A 332 -5.00 -12.36 51.96
CA ALA A 332 -6.40 -12.60 51.64
C ALA A 332 -7.22 -11.29 51.60
N GLN A 333 -6.97 -10.37 52.52
CA GLN A 333 -7.61 -9.05 52.55
C GLN A 333 -7.24 -8.21 51.30
N GLU A 334 -5.97 -8.17 50.92
CA GLU A 334 -5.51 -7.49 49.71
C GLU A 334 -6.18 -8.09 48.46
N ARG A 335 -6.17 -9.42 48.34
CA ARG A 335 -6.78 -10.11 47.21
C ARG A 335 -8.29 -9.89 47.13
N PHE A 336 -8.97 -9.86 48.28
CA PHE A 336 -10.40 -9.55 48.38
C PHE A 336 -10.71 -8.13 47.88
N MET A 337 -9.89 -7.15 48.26
CA MET A 337 -10.03 -5.76 47.79
C MET A 337 -9.82 -5.64 46.28
N GLU A 338 -8.80 -6.30 45.72
CA GLU A 338 -8.56 -6.34 44.26
C GLU A 338 -9.77 -6.92 43.51
N ILE A 339 -10.32 -8.03 43.99
CA ILE A 339 -11.49 -8.69 43.39
C ILE A 339 -12.72 -7.77 43.42
N GLN A 340 -12.91 -7.02 44.51
CA GLN A 340 -14.02 -6.09 44.64
C GLN A 340 -13.87 -4.90 43.68
N GLN A 341 -12.68 -4.29 43.59
CA GLN A 341 -12.40 -3.20 42.66
C GLN A 341 -12.59 -3.64 41.20
N ALA A 342 -12.14 -4.83 40.84
CA ALA A 342 -12.34 -5.39 39.50
C ALA A 342 -13.83 -5.54 39.14
N TYR A 343 -14.66 -6.04 40.08
CA TYR A 343 -16.10 -6.14 39.86
C TYR A 343 -16.78 -4.77 39.71
N GLU A 344 -16.40 -3.79 40.54
CA GLU A 344 -16.94 -2.43 40.48
C GLU A 344 -16.65 -1.77 39.13
N ILE A 345 -15.42 -1.90 38.61
CA ILE A 345 -15.04 -1.38 37.29
C ILE A 345 -15.89 -2.00 36.18
N LEU A 346 -16.01 -3.34 36.14
CA LEU A 346 -16.75 -4.06 35.10
C LEU A 346 -18.27 -3.86 35.18
N SER A 347 -18.82 -3.72 36.39
CA SER A 347 -20.25 -3.42 36.56
C SER A 347 -20.59 -2.00 36.08
N ASN A 348 -19.74 -1.03 36.40
CA ASN A 348 -19.91 0.37 35.99
C ASN A 348 -19.69 0.58 34.49
N SER A 349 -18.73 -0.12 33.88
CA SER A 349 -18.51 -0.06 32.42
C SER A 349 -19.73 -0.53 31.65
N LYS A 350 -20.36 -1.63 32.10
CA LYS A 350 -21.62 -2.12 31.50
C LYS A 350 -22.77 -1.11 31.65
N HIS A 351 -22.93 -0.50 32.82
CA HIS A 351 -23.94 0.55 33.00
C HIS A 351 -23.71 1.73 32.06
N ARG A 352 -22.45 2.13 31.85
CA ARG A 352 -22.06 3.17 30.89
C ARG A 352 -22.38 2.76 29.44
N ARG A 353 -22.08 1.51 29.04
CA ARG A 353 -22.37 0.96 27.70
C ARG A 353 -23.87 0.88 27.42
N ASN A 354 -24.67 0.42 28.39
CA ASN A 354 -26.13 0.35 28.25
C ASN A 354 -26.77 1.74 28.13
N ARG A 355 -26.28 2.74 28.88
CA ARG A 355 -26.75 4.13 28.75
C ARG A 355 -26.44 4.71 27.36
N ARG A 356 -25.25 4.45 26.82
CA ARG A 356 -24.85 4.88 25.47
C ARG A 356 -25.73 4.25 24.39
N ASN A 357 -25.93 2.93 24.45
CA ASN A 357 -26.79 2.22 23.50
C ASN A 357 -28.24 2.73 23.53
N LYS A 358 -28.77 3.09 24.71
CA LYS A 358 -30.11 3.68 24.82
C LYS A 358 -30.17 5.05 24.14
N LYS A 359 -29.17 5.92 24.36
CA LYS A 359 -29.10 7.25 23.73
C LYS A 359 -28.99 7.14 22.21
N ASP A 360 -28.14 6.26 21.70
CA ASP A 360 -27.94 6.06 20.25
C ASP A 360 -29.22 5.54 19.56
N ASN A 361 -29.99 4.66 20.20
CA ASN A 361 -31.28 4.21 19.68
C ASN A 361 -32.35 5.32 19.70
N THR A 362 -32.26 6.25 20.64
CA THR A 362 -33.19 7.39 20.74
C THR A 362 -32.90 8.40 19.62
N ASP A 363 -31.62 8.74 19.42
CA ASP A 363 -31.15 9.64 18.35
C ASP A 363 -31.43 9.05 16.95
N LYS A 364 -31.23 7.74 16.75
CA LYS A 364 -31.62 7.07 15.49
C LYS A 364 -33.12 7.12 15.21
N GLY A 365 -33.96 6.94 16.24
CA GLY A 365 -35.41 7.05 16.10
C GLY A 365 -35.89 8.49 15.86
N GLU A 366 -35.17 9.48 16.38
CA GLU A 366 -35.44 10.90 16.09
C GLU A 366 -35.03 11.27 14.66
N ARG A 367 -33.88 10.81 14.17
CA ARG A 367 -33.45 11.03 12.78
C ARG A 367 -34.38 10.38 11.76
N GLN A 368 -34.81 9.13 11.99
CA GLN A 368 -35.78 8.46 11.11
C GLN A 368 -37.13 9.20 11.05
N ARG A 369 -37.58 9.79 12.16
CA ARG A 369 -38.80 10.62 12.18
C ARG A 369 -38.63 11.97 11.48
N HIS A 370 -37.41 12.48 11.40
CA HIS A 370 -37.08 13.74 10.73
C HIS A 370 -36.92 13.56 9.21
N ASP A 371 -36.56 12.35 8.77
CA ASP A 371 -36.45 11.99 7.34
C ASP A 371 -37.80 11.58 6.72
N GLU A 372 -38.83 11.31 7.54
CA GLU A 372 -40.19 10.92 7.12
C GLU A 372 -41.20 12.10 7.10
N MET A 373 -40.82 13.29 7.57
CA MET A 373 -41.59 14.55 7.42
C MET A 373 -41.04 15.37 6.27
#